data_AF-A0A850PTS6-F1
#
_entry.id   AF-A0A850PTS6-F1
#
_cell.length_a   1.000
_cell.length_b   1.000
_cell.length_c   1.000
_cell.angle_alpha   90.00
_cell.angle_beta   90.00
_cell.angle_gamma   90.00
#
_symmetry.space_group_name_H-M   'P 1'
#
loop_
_entity.id
_entity.type
_entity.pdbx_description
1 polymer ?
#
loop_
_entity_poly.entity_id
_entity_poly.type
_entity_poly.pdbx_seq_one_letter_code
_entity_poly.pdbx_strand_id
1 'polypeptide(L)'
;MTAVGSPQQAAEKIAADLSVLADKLDTLRERPDWHHDHLIAPALRALTSASRSTAEQRAKRRAARDEHRADDLARAHVARSPMRTSAGDRRTGGPAGVVRKAKASKRP
;
A
#
# COMPACT_ATOMS: atom_id res chain seq x y z
N MET A 1 -5.53 -16.23 26.36
CA MET A 1 -6.36 -15.07 26.78
C MET A 1 -6.64 -14.20 25.56
N THR A 2 -7.71 -14.48 24.82
CA THR A 2 -8.23 -13.56 23.79
C THR A 2 -9.31 -12.73 24.45
N ALA A 3 -9.07 -11.43 24.63
CA ALA A 3 -10.14 -10.50 24.98
C ALA A 3 -11.10 -10.45 23.79
N VAL A 4 -12.11 -11.31 23.77
CA VAL A 4 -13.18 -11.26 22.76
C VAL A 4 -14.20 -10.24 23.26
N GLY A 5 -13.78 -8.97 23.27
CA GLY A 5 -14.73 -7.87 23.38
C GLY A 5 -15.61 -7.83 22.13
N SER A 6 -16.82 -7.29 22.26
CA SER A 6 -17.66 -7.03 21.09
C SER A 6 -16.88 -6.16 20.07
N PRO A 7 -17.20 -6.22 18.77
CA PRO A 7 -16.57 -5.35 17.77
C PRO A 7 -16.61 -3.87 18.15
N GLN A 8 -17.64 -3.47 18.91
CA GLN A 8 -17.78 -2.13 19.46
C GLN A 8 -16.76 -1.84 20.58
N GLN A 9 -16.58 -2.74 21.55
CA GLN A 9 -15.55 -2.62 22.57
C GLN A 9 -14.13 -2.60 21.98
N ALA A 10 -13.91 -3.36 20.91
CA ALA A 10 -12.65 -3.31 20.17
C ALA A 10 -12.45 -1.93 19.51
N ALA A 11 -13.49 -1.35 18.91
CA ALA A 11 -13.44 -0.03 18.31
C ALA A 11 -13.21 1.08 19.35
N GLU A 12 -13.87 1.00 20.51
CA GLU A 12 -13.69 1.93 21.63
C GLU A 12 -12.27 1.86 22.19
N LYS A 13 -11.73 0.65 22.38
CA LYS A 13 -10.34 0.46 22.79
C LYS A 13 -9.37 1.06 21.78
N ILE A 14 -9.58 0.83 20.49
CA ILE A 14 -8.73 1.41 19.43
C ILE A 14 -8.79 2.94 19.49
N ALA A 15 -9.98 3.52 19.69
CA ALA A 15 -10.12 4.97 19.82
C ALA A 15 -9.35 5.52 21.03
N ALA A 16 -9.42 4.84 22.19
CA ALA A 16 -8.67 5.21 23.39
C ALA A 16 -7.15 5.09 23.17
N ASP A 17 -6.68 3.98 22.59
CA ASP A 17 -5.26 3.74 22.28
C ASP A 17 -4.71 4.82 21.33
N LEU A 18 -5.51 5.24 20.34
CA LEU A 18 -5.12 6.32 19.40
C LEU A 18 -5.03 7.69 20.10
N SER A 19 -5.90 7.99 21.06
CA SER A 19 -5.82 9.22 21.85
C SER A 19 -4.52 9.27 22.66
N VAL A 20 -4.19 8.19 23.38
CA VAL A 20 -2.97 8.09 24.17
C VAL A 20 -1.71 8.21 23.30
N LEU A 21 -1.74 7.67 22.08
CA LEU A 21 -0.64 7.81 21.14
C LEU A 21 -0.47 9.25 20.63
N ALA A 22 -1.57 9.98 20.42
CA ALA A 22 -1.51 11.39 20.04
C ALA A 22 -0.88 12.24 21.15
N ASP A 23 -1.29 12.04 22.41
CA ASP A 23 -0.73 12.77 23.56
C ASP A 23 0.78 12.51 23.73
N LYS A 24 1.21 11.26 23.51
CA LYS A 24 2.65 10.90 23.53
C LYS A 24 3.43 11.58 22.42
N LEU A 25 2.85 11.69 21.22
CA LEU A 25 3.49 12.37 20.09
C LEU A 25 3.61 13.87 20.32
N ASP A 26 2.59 14.51 20.91
CA ASP A 26 2.66 15.92 21.31
C ASP A 26 3.72 16.13 22.40
N THR A 27 3.76 15.26 23.42
CA THR A 27 4.82 15.30 24.45
C THR A 27 6.22 15.17 23.84
N LEU A 28 6.40 14.29 22.86
CA LEU A 28 7.69 14.13 22.16
C LEU A 28 8.03 15.33 21.29
N ARG A 29 7.04 16.08 20.81
CA ARG A 29 7.23 17.29 20.02
C ARG A 29 7.72 18.47 20.85
N GLU A 30 7.25 18.56 22.09
CA GLU A 30 7.62 19.62 23.04
C GLU A 30 8.99 19.39 23.69
N ARG A 31 9.57 18.19 23.51
CA ARG A 31 10.90 17.88 24.02
C ARG A 31 11.98 18.74 23.34
N PRO A 32 12.77 19.51 24.11
CA PRO A 32 13.76 20.42 23.55
C PRO A 32 14.94 19.70 22.88
N ASP A 33 15.17 18.43 23.23
CA ASP A 33 16.20 17.56 22.65
C ASP A 33 15.73 16.79 21.41
N TRP A 34 14.47 16.96 21.00
CA TRP A 34 13.88 16.23 19.89
C TRP A 34 13.68 17.12 18.66
N HIS A 35 14.39 16.83 17.57
CA HIS A 35 14.36 17.64 16.33
C HIS A 35 13.71 16.96 15.13
N HIS A 36 12.94 15.88 15.35
CA HIS A 36 12.28 15.14 14.27
C HIS A 36 10.82 15.58 14.04
N ASP A 37 10.55 16.89 14.00
CA ASP A 37 9.20 17.43 13.74
C ASP A 37 8.65 16.95 12.38
N HIS A 38 9.53 16.70 11.41
CA HIS A 38 9.19 16.11 10.11
C HIS A 38 8.61 14.68 10.20
N LEU A 39 8.83 13.94 11.30
CA LEU A 39 8.21 12.64 11.55
C LEU A 39 6.92 12.77 12.37
N ILE A 40 6.91 13.67 13.36
CA ILE A 40 5.78 13.85 14.28
C ILE A 40 4.63 14.60 13.61
N ALA A 41 4.90 15.69 12.89
CA ALA A 41 3.87 16.53 12.29
C ALA A 41 2.99 15.80 11.26
N PRO A 42 3.52 14.91 10.38
CA PRO A 42 2.68 14.08 9.52
C PRO A 42 1.87 13.04 10.30
N ALA A 43 2.44 12.45 11.35
CA ALA A 43 1.75 11.44 12.17
C ALA A 43 0.56 12.05 12.93
N LEU A 44 0.74 13.23 13.54
CA LEU A 44 -0.34 13.97 14.20
C LEU A 44 -1.43 14.37 13.20
N ARG A 45 -1.07 14.89 12.01
CA ARG A 45 -2.06 15.20 10.96
C ARG A 45 -2.86 13.97 10.54
N ALA A 46 -2.22 12.81 10.41
CA ALA A 46 -2.90 11.56 10.08
C ALA A 46 -3.86 11.12 11.18
N LEU A 47 -3.46 11.23 12.46
CA LEU A 47 -4.31 10.95 13.62
C LEU A 47 -5.52 11.89 13.70
N THR A 48 -5.31 13.20 13.58
CA THR A 48 -6.41 14.20 13.59
C THR A 48 -7.35 14.03 12.40
N SER A 49 -6.81 13.71 11.22
CA SER A 49 -7.62 13.42 10.03
C SER A 49 -8.45 12.14 10.22
N ALA A 50 -7.86 11.11 10.85
CA ALA A 50 -8.56 9.86 11.14
C ALA A 50 -9.68 10.06 12.16
N SER A 51 -9.45 10.84 13.23
CA SER A 51 -10.43 11.10 14.29
C SER A 51 -11.60 11.98 13.83
N ARG A 52 -11.36 12.94 12.91
CA ARG A 52 -12.40 13.80 12.33
C ARG A 52 -13.08 13.21 11.09
N SER A 53 -12.65 12.04 10.63
CA SER A 53 -13.14 11.48 9.38
C SER A 53 -14.57 10.92 9.53
N THR A 54 -15.47 11.46 8.73
CA THR A 54 -16.86 10.95 8.64
C THR A 54 -16.90 9.52 8.09
N ALA A 55 -18.00 8.81 8.34
CA ALA A 55 -18.20 7.45 7.85
C ALA A 55 -18.09 7.35 6.31
N GLU A 56 -18.61 8.35 5.62
CA GLU A 56 -18.58 8.46 4.15
C GLU A 56 -17.15 8.66 3.63
N GLN A 57 -16.35 9.53 4.26
CA GLN A 57 -14.94 9.71 3.92
C GLN A 57 -14.12 8.43 4.17
N ARG A 58 -14.44 7.68 5.23
CA ARG A 58 -13.83 6.37 5.50
C ARG A 58 -14.20 5.34 4.44
N ALA A 59 -15.46 5.31 4.01
CA ALA A 59 -15.93 4.44 2.93
C ALA A 59 -15.23 4.75 1.60
N LYS A 60 -15.12 6.03 1.23
CA LYS A 60 -14.40 6.46 0.01
C LYS A 60 -12.92 6.06 0.02
N ARG A 61 -12.23 6.20 1.17
CA ARG A 61 -10.83 5.74 1.29
C ARG A 61 -10.70 4.22 1.25
N ARG A 62 -11.67 3.46 1.75
CA ARG A 62 -11.70 2.00 1.60
C ARG A 62 -11.89 1.61 0.14
N ALA A 63 -12.88 2.19 -0.53
CA ALA A 63 -13.10 1.96 -1.96
C ALA A 63 -11.84 2.23 -2.79
N ALA A 64 -11.16 3.37 -2.58
CA ALA A 64 -9.91 3.68 -3.26
C ALA A 64 -8.77 2.68 -2.95
N ARG A 65 -8.70 2.14 -1.73
CA ARG A 65 -7.74 1.10 -1.36
C ARG A 65 -8.08 -0.25 -1.98
N ASP A 66 -9.36 -0.57 -2.07
CA ASP A 66 -9.84 -1.81 -2.68
C ASP A 66 -9.64 -1.78 -4.20
N GLU A 67 -9.83 -0.62 -4.84
CA GLU A 67 -9.43 -0.37 -6.24
C GLU A 67 -7.91 -0.56 -6.42
N HIS A 68 -7.08 0.07 -5.58
CA HIS A 68 -5.63 -0.12 -5.66
C HIS A 68 -5.22 -1.58 -5.45
N ARG A 69 -5.89 -2.29 -4.54
CA ARG A 69 -5.66 -3.73 -4.32
C ARG A 69 -6.08 -4.54 -5.55
N ALA A 70 -7.21 -4.21 -6.17
CA ALA A 70 -7.66 -4.84 -7.40
C ALA A 70 -6.66 -4.59 -8.54
N ASP A 71 -6.13 -3.38 -8.67
CA ASP A 71 -5.08 -3.03 -9.64
C ASP A 71 -3.79 -3.80 -9.36
N ASP A 72 -3.38 -3.93 -8.09
CA ASP A 72 -2.19 -4.71 -7.71
C ASP A 72 -2.39 -6.20 -8.01
N LEU A 73 -3.56 -6.76 -7.73
CA LEU A 73 -3.91 -8.12 -8.06
C LEU A 73 -3.97 -8.34 -9.57
N ALA A 74 -4.53 -7.39 -10.33
CA ALA A 74 -4.53 -7.42 -11.78
C ALA A 74 -3.11 -7.35 -12.34
N ARG A 75 -2.27 -6.44 -11.83
CA ARG A 75 -0.84 -6.33 -12.20
C ARG A 75 -0.08 -7.62 -11.87
N ALA A 76 -0.33 -8.21 -10.70
CA ALA A 76 0.31 -9.45 -10.27
C ALA A 76 -0.19 -10.66 -11.08
N HIS A 77 -1.47 -10.69 -11.44
CA HIS A 77 -2.05 -11.70 -12.32
C HIS A 77 -1.47 -11.58 -13.74
N VAL A 78 -1.42 -10.37 -14.28
CA VAL A 78 -0.76 -10.08 -15.55
C VAL A 78 0.72 -10.48 -15.50
N ALA A 79 1.44 -10.19 -14.41
CA ALA A 79 2.84 -10.58 -14.25
C ALA A 79 3.05 -12.10 -14.18
N ARG A 80 2.08 -12.83 -13.60
CA ARG A 80 2.06 -14.31 -13.52
C ARG A 80 1.46 -14.98 -14.75
N SER A 81 0.87 -14.21 -15.68
CA SER A 81 0.18 -14.78 -16.84
C SER A 81 1.19 -15.54 -17.71
N PRO A 82 0.95 -16.85 -17.97
CA PRO A 82 1.83 -17.65 -18.81
C PRO A 82 1.84 -17.21 -20.28
N MET A 83 0.82 -16.43 -20.70
CA MET A 83 0.73 -15.82 -22.03
C MET A 83 1.44 -14.47 -22.13
N ARG A 84 2.03 -13.98 -21.02
CA ARG A 84 2.76 -12.73 -21.04
C ARG A 84 4.08 -12.94 -21.77
N THR A 85 4.21 -12.28 -22.91
CA THR A 85 5.47 -12.20 -23.65
C THR A 85 6.57 -11.78 -22.68
N SER A 86 7.61 -12.61 -22.58
CA SER A 86 8.77 -12.36 -21.74
C SER A 86 9.33 -10.95 -22.03
N ALA A 87 10.06 -10.37 -21.09
CA ALA A 87 10.66 -9.05 -21.33
C ALA A 87 11.65 -9.07 -22.51
N GLY A 88 12.19 -10.24 -22.86
CA GLY A 88 12.93 -10.46 -24.11
C GLY A 88 12.00 -10.32 -25.31
N ASP A 89 10.83 -10.97 -25.28
CA ASP A 89 9.84 -11.05 -26.36
C ASP A 89 9.20 -9.75 -26.76
N ARG A 90 8.95 -8.89 -25.80
CA ARG A 90 8.51 -7.55 -26.14
C ARG A 90 9.59 -6.72 -26.86
N ARG A 91 10.88 -7.02 -26.63
CA ARG A 91 12.01 -6.20 -27.09
C ARG A 91 12.50 -6.48 -28.51
N THR A 92 12.15 -7.60 -29.12
CA THR A 92 12.65 -8.03 -30.46
C THR A 92 11.54 -8.14 -31.49
N GLY A 93 10.35 -7.62 -31.18
CA GLY A 93 9.10 -8.05 -31.81
C GLY A 93 8.72 -9.51 -31.47
N GLY A 94 9.52 -10.16 -30.61
CA GLY A 94 9.44 -11.57 -30.21
C GLY A 94 10.76 -12.30 -30.55
N PRO A 95 11.56 -12.87 -29.62
CA PRO A 95 12.99 -13.08 -29.76
C PRO A 95 13.27 -14.52 -30.09
N ALA A 96 12.38 -15.45 -29.77
CA ALA A 96 12.22 -16.67 -30.50
C ALA A 96 11.99 -16.38 -31.99
N GLY A 97 11.22 -15.33 -32.31
CA GLY A 97 10.93 -14.87 -33.68
C GLY A 97 12.18 -14.39 -34.42
N VAL A 98 13.14 -13.79 -33.72
CA VAL A 98 14.41 -13.34 -34.30
C VAL A 98 15.49 -14.43 -34.23
N VAL A 99 15.54 -15.24 -33.17
CA VAL A 99 16.44 -16.41 -33.03
C VAL A 99 16.24 -17.39 -34.19
N ARG A 100 15.01 -17.61 -34.65
CA ARG A 100 14.75 -18.56 -35.73
C ARG A 100 14.96 -17.98 -37.13
N LYS A 101 14.59 -16.71 -37.34
CA LYS A 101 14.88 -16.02 -38.62
C LYS A 101 16.39 -16.00 -38.91
N ALA A 102 17.21 -15.86 -37.86
CA ALA A 102 18.65 -15.96 -37.96
C ALA A 102 19.14 -17.40 -38.28
N LYS A 103 18.54 -18.46 -37.70
CA LYS A 103 18.79 -19.87 -38.08
C LYS A 103 18.40 -20.20 -39.53
N ALA A 104 17.41 -19.53 -40.10
CA ALA A 104 16.99 -19.69 -41.50
C ALA A 104 17.92 -18.96 -42.50
N SER A 105 18.68 -17.97 -42.03
CA SER A 105 19.61 -17.17 -42.84
C SER A 105 21.07 -17.65 -42.78
N LYS A 106 21.36 -18.64 -41.92
CA LYS A 106 22.70 -19.19 -41.63
C LYS A 106 22.56 -20.70 -41.37
N ARG A 107 23.24 -21.69 -41.96
CA ARG A 107 24.46 -21.79 -42.80
C ARG A 107 25.04 -23.21 -42.54
N PRO A 108 25.76 -23.86 -43.47
CA PRO A 108 25.43 -24.16 -44.87
C PRO A 108 24.38 -25.27 -45.02
#